data_AF-A0A7X9Q2C8-F1
#
_entry.id   AF-A0A7X9Q2C8-F1
#
_cell.length_a   1.000
_cell.length_b   1.000
_cell.length_c   1.000
_cell.angle_alpha   90.00
_cell.angle_beta   90.00
_cell.angle_gamma   90.00
#
_symmetry.space_group_name_H-M   'P 1'
#
loop_
_entity.id
_entity.type
_entity.pdbx_description
1 polymer ?
#
loop_
_entity_poly.entity_id
_entity_poly.type
_entity_poly.pdbx_seq_one_letter_code
_entity_poly.pdbx_strand_id
1 'polypeptide(L)'
;MTNIDRRRFLALGVMLAAGGSATRSGTGSGEGKLVGVPRSTLGSSRRAITSVAMVGDSITEGSKPVLTTTLTDAGVEELRIEGKHSRRIEVGNGKGDAPLSGIITVYNLLAEGVDPDAWVIQLGTNDVGSYESAEQYGELIDKITVMLPEKPLVWVNTFRKQYLDDTIVFNTVLAERMKTRGDAAVADWFTIASAPDESVLRSDQLHPNDNGQLALSLLVLEALQQL
;
A
#
# COMPACT_ATOMS: atom_id res chain seq x y z
N MET A 1 -10.27 13.78 23.27
CA MET A 1 -10.78 12.82 22.27
C MET A 1 -11.39 13.61 21.13
N THR A 2 -10.57 13.95 20.14
CA THR A 2 -10.98 14.70 18.95
C THR A 2 -11.29 13.72 17.84
N ASN A 3 -12.56 13.56 17.50
CA ASN A 3 -13.02 12.87 16.30
C ASN A 3 -12.48 13.62 15.08
N ILE A 4 -11.49 13.06 14.39
CA ILE A 4 -11.07 13.54 13.09
C ILE A 4 -12.04 12.98 12.05
N ASP A 5 -12.70 13.89 11.35
CA ASP A 5 -13.72 13.64 10.34
C ASP A 5 -13.10 12.92 9.11
N ARG A 6 -13.66 11.77 8.72
CA ARG A 6 -13.21 10.91 7.60
C ARG A 6 -13.03 11.69 6.28
N ARG A 7 -13.67 12.83 6.14
CA ARG A 7 -13.60 13.70 4.95
C ARG A 7 -12.28 14.49 4.81
N ARG A 8 -11.50 14.67 5.88
CA ARG A 8 -10.26 15.45 5.82
C ARG A 8 -9.05 14.67 5.31
N PHE A 9 -9.04 13.35 5.43
CA PHE A 9 -7.92 12.52 4.93
C PHE A 9 -7.89 12.41 3.39
N LEU A 10 -9.05 12.46 2.72
CA LEU A 10 -9.14 12.37 1.26
C LEU A 10 -8.69 13.63 0.50
N ALA A 11 -8.42 14.74 1.19
CA ALA A 11 -8.13 16.03 0.55
C ALA A 11 -6.62 16.29 0.29
N LEU A 12 -5.71 15.46 0.80
CA LEU A 12 -4.26 15.67 0.59
C LEU A 12 -3.72 15.04 -0.71
N GLY A 13 -4.52 14.29 -1.47
CA GLY A 13 -4.06 13.50 -2.62
C GLY A 13 -4.25 14.10 -4.02
N VAL A 14 -4.70 15.35 -4.19
CA VAL A 14 -4.96 15.90 -5.53
C VAL A 14 -4.31 17.26 -5.73
N MET A 15 -3.11 17.27 -6.33
CA MET A 15 -2.70 18.36 -7.22
C MET A 15 -1.51 17.92 -8.10
N LEU A 16 -1.77 17.64 -9.38
CA LEU A 16 -1.03 18.20 -10.52
C LEU A 16 -1.56 17.63 -11.86
N ALA A 17 -2.42 18.40 -12.53
CA ALA A 17 -2.55 18.38 -13.98
C ALA A 17 -2.94 19.78 -14.46
N ALA A 18 -1.93 20.65 -14.63
CA ALA A 18 -2.09 21.91 -15.33
C ALA A 18 -1.90 21.64 -16.84
N GLY A 19 -3.00 21.65 -17.59
CA GLY A 19 -3.04 21.67 -19.05
C GLY A 19 -3.97 22.81 -19.51
N GLY A 20 -3.47 23.66 -20.39
CA GLY A 20 -3.93 25.05 -20.51
C GLY A 20 -5.02 25.38 -21.55
N SER A 21 -5.30 26.69 -21.55
CA SER A 21 -5.86 27.57 -22.60
C SER A 21 -7.37 27.66 -22.85
N ALA A 22 -7.92 28.74 -22.27
CA ALA A 22 -8.74 29.81 -22.87
C ALA A 22 -10.04 29.49 -23.65
N THR A 23 -11.18 30.05 -23.20
CA THR A 23 -11.77 31.30 -23.76
C THR A 23 -13.11 31.71 -23.10
N ARG A 24 -13.24 33.05 -22.95
CA ARG A 24 -14.42 33.94 -22.89
C ARG A 24 -15.69 33.59 -22.11
N SER A 25 -15.98 34.51 -21.19
CA SER A 25 -17.26 34.81 -20.54
C SER A 25 -18.36 35.23 -21.52
N GLY A 26 -19.52 34.56 -21.44
CA GLY A 26 -20.79 35.00 -22.02
C GLY A 26 -21.92 34.70 -21.04
N THR A 27 -22.54 35.75 -20.51
CA THR A 27 -23.74 35.73 -19.67
C THR A 27 -24.96 35.32 -20.48
N GLY A 28 -25.74 34.34 -19.98
CA GLY A 28 -27.02 33.95 -20.55
C GLY A 28 -27.84 33.12 -19.57
N SER A 29 -28.84 33.77 -18.96
CA SER A 29 -29.91 33.15 -18.17
C SER A 29 -30.79 32.25 -19.04
N GLY A 30 -31.02 31.01 -18.61
CA GLY A 30 -31.98 30.12 -19.24
C GLY A 30 -32.27 28.93 -18.32
N GLU A 31 -33.44 28.96 -17.68
CA GLU A 31 -34.05 27.78 -17.06
C GLU A 31 -34.25 26.71 -18.14
N GLY A 32 -33.65 25.54 -17.91
CA GLY A 32 -33.73 24.42 -18.83
C GLY A 32 -33.47 23.11 -18.10
N LYS A 33 -34.56 22.43 -17.73
CA LYS A 33 -34.73 20.97 -17.65
C LYS A 33 -33.41 20.17 -17.54
N LEU A 34 -33.07 19.69 -16.33
CA LEU A 34 -32.04 18.66 -16.16
C LEU A 34 -32.56 17.34 -16.76
N VAL A 35 -32.36 17.21 -18.07
CA VAL A 35 -32.33 15.97 -18.81
C VAL A 35 -31.34 15.05 -18.09
N GLY A 36 -31.79 13.83 -17.78
CA GLY A 36 -31.01 12.83 -17.08
C GLY A 36 -29.62 12.71 -17.67
N VAL A 37 -28.61 12.94 -16.83
CA VAL A 37 -27.22 12.69 -17.18
C VAL A 37 -27.12 11.22 -17.59
N PRO A 38 -26.67 10.89 -18.81
CA PRO A 38 -26.32 9.52 -19.13
C PRO A 38 -25.30 9.09 -18.09
N ARG A 39 -25.60 8.02 -17.34
CA ARG A 39 -24.55 7.27 -16.63
C ARG A 39 -23.55 6.88 -17.71
N SER A 40 -22.48 7.65 -17.84
CA SER A 40 -21.34 7.26 -18.65
C SER A 40 -20.82 5.99 -17.99
N THR A 41 -21.12 4.85 -18.60
CA THR A 41 -20.42 3.59 -18.39
C THR A 41 -18.99 3.78 -18.92
N LEU A 42 -18.19 4.54 -18.18
CA LEU A 42 -16.75 4.59 -18.33
C LEU A 42 -16.20 3.41 -17.51
N GLY A 43 -15.79 2.35 -18.21
CA GLY A 43 -14.88 1.32 -17.68
C GLY A 43 -15.50 0.13 -16.95
N SER A 44 -16.30 -0.69 -17.63
CA SER A 44 -16.75 -2.02 -17.14
C SER A 44 -15.72 -3.13 -17.41
N SER A 45 -14.43 -2.97 -17.06
CA SER A 45 -13.46 -4.05 -17.39
C SER A 45 -12.36 -4.32 -16.36
N ARG A 46 -12.35 -3.67 -15.20
CA ARG A 46 -11.48 -4.12 -14.12
C ARG A 46 -12.21 -5.16 -13.30
N ARG A 47 -11.63 -6.36 -13.22
CA ARG A 47 -12.13 -7.43 -12.34
C ARG A 47 -12.17 -6.86 -10.92
N ALA A 48 -13.32 -6.99 -10.25
CA ALA A 48 -13.42 -6.60 -8.85
C ALA A 48 -12.44 -7.46 -8.03
N ILE A 49 -11.62 -6.82 -7.20
CA ILE A 49 -10.73 -7.52 -6.26
C ILE A 49 -11.60 -7.96 -5.08
N THR A 50 -11.88 -9.26 -5.01
CA THR A 50 -12.70 -9.90 -3.97
C THR A 50 -11.87 -10.81 -3.06
N SER A 51 -10.68 -11.21 -3.50
CA SER A 51 -9.73 -11.98 -2.69
C SER A 51 -8.35 -11.31 -2.63
N VAL A 52 -7.78 -11.23 -1.42
CA VAL A 52 -6.49 -10.58 -1.16
C VAL A 52 -5.61 -11.46 -0.26
N ALA A 53 -4.36 -11.66 -0.66
CA ALA A 53 -3.32 -12.18 0.22
C ALA A 53 -2.30 -11.09 0.55
N MET A 54 -2.05 -10.88 1.84
CA MET A 54 -1.12 -9.87 2.35
C MET A 54 0.00 -10.53 3.14
N VAL A 55 1.26 -10.24 2.79
CA VAL A 55 2.43 -10.65 3.55
C VAL A 55 3.13 -9.40 4.09
N GLY A 56 3.37 -9.36 5.40
CA GLY A 56 4.05 -8.22 6.00
C GLY A 56 4.76 -8.48 7.31
N ASP A 57 5.29 -7.42 7.91
CA ASP A 57 6.11 -7.47 9.11
C ASP A 57 5.33 -7.15 10.42
N SER A 58 6.00 -6.61 11.44
CA SER A 58 5.37 -6.20 12.72
C SER A 58 4.30 -5.14 12.55
N ILE A 59 4.41 -4.29 11.52
CA ILE A 59 3.43 -3.25 11.21
C ILE A 59 2.13 -3.91 10.73
N THR A 60 2.22 -4.90 9.83
CA THR A 60 1.06 -5.69 9.40
C THR A 60 0.48 -6.50 10.55
N GLU A 61 1.32 -7.17 11.34
CA GLU A 61 0.85 -7.94 12.51
C GLU A 61 0.06 -7.06 13.49
N GLY A 62 0.59 -5.89 13.82
CA GLY A 62 -0.05 -4.94 14.73
C GLY A 62 -1.29 -4.26 14.16
N SER A 63 -1.39 -4.13 12.83
CA SER A 63 -2.51 -3.46 12.14
C SER A 63 -3.58 -4.44 11.63
N LYS A 64 -3.36 -5.75 11.79
CA LYS A 64 -4.21 -6.81 11.22
C LYS A 64 -5.70 -6.63 11.50
N PRO A 65 -6.17 -6.31 12.73
CA PRO A 65 -7.60 -6.12 12.98
C PRO A 65 -8.22 -5.01 12.13
N VAL A 66 -7.54 -3.86 12.03
CA VAL A 66 -8.02 -2.69 11.27
C VAL A 66 -7.95 -2.95 9.77
N LEU A 67 -6.87 -3.58 9.28
CA LEU A 67 -6.75 -4.03 7.89
C LEU A 67 -7.87 -4.98 7.50
N THR A 68 -8.18 -5.95 8.36
CA THR A 68 -9.30 -6.88 8.14
C THR A 68 -10.61 -6.12 8.01
N THR A 69 -10.98 -5.30 8.99
CA THR A 69 -12.24 -4.54 8.95
C THR A 69 -12.33 -3.65 7.70
N THR A 70 -11.30 -2.85 7.42
CA THR A 70 -11.30 -1.92 6.27
C THR A 70 -11.49 -2.65 4.95
N LEU A 71 -10.79 -3.78 4.74
CA LEU A 71 -10.86 -4.53 3.47
C LEU A 71 -12.17 -5.32 3.34
N THR A 72 -12.66 -5.94 4.41
CA THR A 72 -13.94 -6.67 4.37
C THR A 72 -15.12 -5.72 4.17
N ASP A 73 -15.10 -4.55 4.82
CA ASP A 73 -16.13 -3.51 4.63
C ASP A 73 -16.15 -2.97 3.19
N ALA A 74 -15.01 -3.05 2.50
CA ALA A 74 -14.87 -2.66 1.10
C ALA A 74 -15.23 -3.77 0.09
N GLY A 75 -15.63 -4.96 0.57
CA GLY A 75 -16.07 -6.07 -0.29
C GLY A 75 -15.01 -7.12 -0.60
N VAL A 76 -13.88 -7.16 0.12
CA VAL A 76 -12.97 -8.30 0.07
C VAL A 76 -13.57 -9.46 0.88
N GLU A 77 -13.96 -10.51 0.19
CA GLU A 77 -14.64 -11.69 0.75
C GLU A 77 -13.64 -12.73 1.27
N GLU A 78 -12.51 -12.90 0.58
CA GLU A 78 -11.45 -13.84 0.97
C GLU A 78 -10.16 -13.09 1.30
N LEU A 79 -9.82 -13.02 2.59
CA LEU A 79 -8.69 -12.23 3.07
C LEU A 79 -7.70 -13.07 3.87
N ARG A 80 -6.47 -13.19 3.35
CA ARG A 80 -5.37 -13.89 4.01
C ARG A 80 -4.27 -12.91 4.42
N ILE A 81 -4.22 -12.53 5.71
CA ILE A 81 -3.16 -11.63 6.23
C ILE A 81 -2.14 -12.41 7.05
N GLU A 82 -0.92 -12.46 6.54
CA GLU A 82 0.29 -13.02 7.14
C GLU A 82 1.25 -11.90 7.58
N GLY A 83 1.01 -11.32 8.75
CA GLY A 83 1.93 -10.39 9.41
C GLY A 83 2.74 -11.07 10.50
N LYS A 84 4.03 -10.76 10.63
CA LYS A 84 4.89 -11.33 11.68
C LYS A 84 5.99 -10.38 12.13
N HIS A 85 6.12 -10.21 13.44
CA HIS A 85 7.20 -9.43 14.05
C HIS A 85 8.58 -9.79 13.49
N SER A 86 9.44 -8.79 13.27
CA SER A 86 10.83 -8.95 12.76
C SER A 86 10.98 -9.63 11.40
N ARG A 87 9.90 -9.90 10.66
CA ARG A 87 10.00 -10.46 9.31
C ARG A 87 10.73 -9.48 8.38
N ARG A 88 11.67 -10.02 7.60
CA ARG A 88 12.38 -9.37 6.49
C ARG A 88 11.93 -9.99 5.17
N ILE A 89 12.32 -9.40 4.04
CA ILE A 89 11.99 -9.96 2.73
C ILE A 89 12.64 -11.36 2.59
N GLU A 90 13.94 -11.45 2.85
CA GLU A 90 14.70 -12.71 2.69
C GLU A 90 14.93 -13.43 4.03
N VAL A 91 15.67 -12.86 4.98
CA VAL A 91 16.01 -13.52 6.25
C VAL A 91 15.85 -12.54 7.42
N GLY A 92 14.86 -12.77 8.28
CA GLY A 92 14.61 -12.01 9.52
C GLY A 92 15.02 -12.77 10.78
N ASN A 93 15.11 -12.06 11.91
CA ASN A 93 15.54 -12.61 13.19
C ASN A 93 14.35 -13.21 13.96
N GLY A 94 14.10 -14.50 13.79
CA GLY A 94 13.16 -15.26 14.63
C GLY A 94 13.82 -15.70 15.95
N LYS A 95 13.05 -15.73 17.04
CA LYS A 95 13.49 -16.46 18.25
C LYS A 95 13.27 -17.96 17.99
N GLY A 96 14.34 -18.71 17.77
CA GLY A 96 14.38 -20.16 17.98
C GLY A 96 13.97 -21.09 16.82
N ASP A 97 12.99 -20.74 15.98
CA ASP A 97 12.34 -21.80 15.16
C ASP A 97 12.58 -21.77 13.64
N ALA A 98 12.94 -20.62 13.05
CA ALA A 98 13.38 -20.46 11.64
C ALA A 98 13.63 -18.97 11.36
N PRO A 99 14.43 -18.61 10.33
CA PRO A 99 14.48 -17.23 9.85
C PRO A 99 13.09 -16.75 9.41
N LEU A 100 12.71 -15.54 9.82
CA LEU A 100 11.41 -14.95 9.48
C LEU A 100 11.48 -14.28 8.10
N SER A 101 10.95 -14.97 7.10
CA SER A 101 11.12 -14.62 5.68
C SER A 101 9.79 -14.36 4.97
N GLY A 102 9.71 -13.23 4.27
CA GLY A 102 8.61 -12.92 3.35
C GLY A 102 8.58 -13.89 2.17
N ILE A 103 9.73 -14.18 1.58
CA ILE A 103 9.90 -15.16 0.50
C ILE A 103 9.35 -16.53 0.89
N ILE A 104 9.74 -17.07 2.05
CA ILE A 104 9.23 -18.37 2.51
C ILE A 104 7.72 -18.30 2.79
N THR A 105 7.23 -17.17 3.31
CA THR A 105 5.80 -17.00 3.57
C THR A 105 5.00 -16.99 2.26
N VAL A 106 5.45 -16.29 1.23
CA VAL A 106 4.84 -16.30 -0.10
C VAL A 106 4.87 -17.72 -0.70
N TYR A 107 6.02 -18.40 -0.63
CA TYR A 107 6.15 -19.78 -1.09
C TYR A 107 5.12 -20.71 -0.42
N ASN A 108 4.99 -20.64 0.90
CA ASN A 108 4.05 -21.48 1.64
C ASN A 108 2.59 -21.19 1.26
N LEU A 109 2.21 -19.92 1.12
CA LEU A 109 0.86 -19.56 0.67
C LEU A 109 0.56 -20.13 -0.72
N LEU A 110 1.51 -20.02 -1.65
CA LEU A 110 1.37 -20.61 -2.98
C LEU A 110 1.26 -22.14 -2.92
N ALA A 111 2.06 -22.80 -2.06
CA ALA A 111 2.01 -24.25 -1.85
C ALA A 111 0.71 -24.71 -1.18
N GLU A 112 0.07 -23.87 -0.37
CA GLU A 112 -1.26 -24.08 0.21
C GLU A 112 -2.39 -23.89 -0.83
N GLY A 113 -2.07 -23.41 -2.03
CA GLY A 113 -3.05 -23.15 -3.11
C GLY A 113 -3.72 -21.78 -3.02
N VAL A 114 -3.13 -20.82 -2.28
CA VAL A 114 -3.64 -19.45 -2.20
C VAL A 114 -3.41 -18.75 -3.55
N ASP A 115 -4.52 -18.43 -4.24
CA ASP A 115 -4.54 -17.69 -5.53
C ASP A 115 -5.52 -16.50 -5.45
N PRO A 116 -5.10 -15.37 -4.86
CA PRO A 116 -5.98 -14.21 -4.71
C PRO A 116 -6.13 -13.44 -6.04
N ASP A 117 -7.10 -12.53 -6.06
CA ASP A 117 -7.23 -11.51 -7.10
C ASP A 117 -6.09 -10.49 -7.03
N ALA A 118 -5.60 -10.19 -5.81
CA ALA A 118 -4.48 -9.29 -5.61
C ALA A 118 -3.55 -9.70 -4.45
N TRP A 119 -2.27 -9.37 -4.60
CA TRP A 119 -1.27 -9.50 -3.54
C TRP A 119 -0.96 -8.15 -2.91
N VAL A 120 -0.73 -8.14 -1.59
CA VAL A 120 -0.24 -6.97 -0.86
C VAL A 120 1.05 -7.34 -0.13
N ILE A 121 2.12 -6.60 -0.36
CA ILE A 121 3.39 -6.76 0.36
C ILE A 121 3.62 -5.53 1.23
N GLN A 122 3.79 -5.73 2.54
CA GLN A 122 4.22 -4.71 3.49
C GLN A 122 5.50 -5.21 4.17
N LEU A 123 6.59 -5.19 3.41
CA LEU A 123 7.92 -5.61 3.83
C LEU A 123 8.94 -4.55 3.37
N GLY A 124 10.17 -4.65 3.87
CA GLY A 124 11.23 -3.68 3.61
C GLY A 124 11.60 -2.88 4.85
N THR A 125 10.66 -2.67 5.77
CA THR A 125 10.92 -1.97 7.03
C THR A 125 12.12 -2.58 7.73
N ASN A 126 12.12 -3.90 7.94
CA ASN A 126 13.21 -4.56 8.66
C ASN A 126 14.51 -4.67 7.86
N ASP A 127 14.47 -4.50 6.55
CA ASP A 127 15.57 -4.69 5.60
C ASP A 127 16.39 -3.40 5.41
N VAL A 128 15.74 -2.24 5.45
CA VAL A 128 16.39 -0.92 5.34
C VAL A 128 17.51 -0.76 6.37
N GLY A 129 18.66 -0.26 5.91
CA GLY A 129 19.90 -0.11 6.67
C GLY A 129 20.78 -1.37 6.72
N SER A 130 20.41 -2.44 5.99
CA SER A 130 21.14 -3.71 5.97
C SER A 130 21.85 -4.02 4.65
N TYR A 131 21.74 -3.12 3.68
CA TYR A 131 22.30 -3.27 2.34
C TYR A 131 23.06 -2.00 1.97
N GLU A 132 24.12 -2.16 1.19
CA GLU A 132 25.09 -1.11 0.88
C GLU A 132 24.70 -0.30 -0.36
N SER A 133 23.75 -0.78 -1.17
CA SER A 133 23.42 -0.15 -2.45
C SER A 133 21.95 -0.31 -2.88
N ALA A 134 21.53 0.59 -3.77
CA ALA A 134 20.25 0.51 -4.48
C ALA A 134 20.09 -0.80 -5.28
N GLU A 135 21.19 -1.30 -5.85
CA GLU A 135 21.21 -2.56 -6.61
C GLU A 135 20.84 -3.74 -5.72
N GLN A 136 21.41 -3.84 -4.52
CA GLN A 136 21.10 -4.91 -3.57
C GLN A 136 19.64 -4.86 -3.09
N TYR A 137 19.09 -3.66 -2.85
CA TYR A 137 17.66 -3.51 -2.57
C TYR A 137 16.79 -3.95 -3.77
N GLY A 138 17.23 -3.63 -5.00
CA GLY A 138 16.58 -4.06 -6.23
C GLY A 138 16.53 -5.58 -6.35
N GLU A 139 17.69 -6.24 -6.19
CA GLU A 139 17.79 -7.71 -6.20
C GLU A 139 16.87 -8.34 -5.14
N LEU A 140 16.81 -7.77 -3.94
CA LEU A 140 15.94 -8.24 -2.87
C LEU A 140 14.45 -8.15 -3.24
N ILE A 141 14.02 -7.03 -3.82
CA ILE A 141 12.64 -6.83 -4.30
C ILE A 141 12.35 -7.78 -5.46
N ASP A 142 13.29 -7.95 -6.37
CA ASP A 142 13.15 -8.81 -7.55
C ASP A 142 12.99 -10.29 -7.14
N LYS A 143 13.71 -10.75 -6.09
CA LYS A 143 13.58 -12.12 -5.54
C LYS A 143 12.16 -12.48 -5.11
N ILE A 144 11.43 -11.58 -4.45
CA ILE A 144 10.07 -11.87 -3.99
C ILE A 144 9.03 -11.62 -5.10
N THR A 145 9.22 -10.60 -5.94
CA THR A 145 8.25 -10.28 -7.00
C THR A 145 8.19 -11.35 -8.09
N VAL A 146 9.31 -12.00 -8.42
CA VAL A 146 9.35 -13.09 -9.43
C VAL A 146 8.60 -14.34 -8.98
N MET A 147 8.39 -14.52 -7.67
CA MET A 147 7.63 -15.66 -7.13
C MET A 147 6.12 -15.43 -7.22
N LEU A 148 5.67 -14.18 -7.25
CA LEU A 148 4.26 -13.85 -7.27
C LEU A 148 3.68 -14.11 -8.66
N PRO A 149 2.52 -14.77 -8.76
CA PRO A 149 1.79 -14.91 -10.02
C PRO A 149 1.56 -13.55 -10.71
N GLU A 150 1.29 -13.58 -12.02
CA GLU A 150 0.90 -12.39 -12.80
C GLU A 150 -0.50 -11.91 -12.40
N LYS A 151 -0.57 -11.30 -11.21
CA LYS A 151 -1.75 -10.73 -10.57
C LYS A 151 -1.43 -9.32 -10.08
N PRO A 152 -2.47 -8.48 -9.88
CA PRO A 152 -2.36 -7.18 -9.24
C PRO A 152 -1.50 -7.22 -7.96
N LEU A 153 -0.55 -6.29 -7.85
CA LEU A 153 0.35 -6.20 -6.69
C LEU A 153 0.34 -4.80 -6.08
N VAL A 154 -0.03 -4.70 -4.81
CA VAL A 154 0.25 -3.51 -3.99
C VAL A 154 1.50 -3.76 -3.15
N TRP A 155 2.44 -2.83 -3.16
CA TRP A 155 3.54 -2.81 -2.19
C TRP A 155 3.49 -1.54 -1.34
N VAL A 156 3.38 -1.70 -0.03
CA VAL A 156 3.43 -0.60 0.93
C VAL A 156 4.89 -0.20 1.14
N ASN A 157 5.26 1.02 0.74
CA ASN A 157 6.61 1.53 0.98
C ASN A 157 6.86 1.74 2.49
N THR A 158 8.12 1.95 2.90
CA THR A 158 8.47 1.93 4.33
C THR A 158 8.90 3.29 4.85
N PHE A 159 8.86 3.47 6.18
CA PHE A 159 9.44 4.61 6.88
C PHE A 159 10.28 4.13 8.06
N ARG A 160 11.58 4.42 8.02
CA ARG A 160 12.54 4.16 9.11
C ARG A 160 13.33 5.43 9.40
N LYS A 161 12.86 6.23 10.36
CA LYS A 161 13.48 7.52 10.72
C LYS A 161 14.98 7.42 11.02
N GLN A 162 15.41 6.34 11.68
CA GLN A 162 16.82 6.08 11.98
C GLN A 162 17.69 5.84 10.74
N TYR A 163 17.08 5.36 9.64
CA TYR A 163 17.75 4.98 8.40
C TYR A 163 17.12 5.74 7.23
N LEU A 164 16.94 7.05 7.38
CA LEU A 164 16.13 7.84 6.44
C LEU A 164 16.70 7.84 5.02
N ASP A 165 18.01 7.98 4.86
CA ASP A 165 18.65 7.97 3.54
C ASP A 165 18.45 6.61 2.85
N ASP A 166 18.68 5.51 3.58
CA ASP A 166 18.44 4.15 3.08
C ASP A 166 16.96 3.88 2.79
N THR A 167 16.06 4.47 3.60
CA THR A 167 14.60 4.40 3.38
C THR A 167 14.24 5.04 2.05
N ILE A 168 14.80 6.21 1.75
CA ILE A 168 14.57 6.94 0.50
C ILE A 168 15.10 6.11 -0.68
N VAL A 169 16.29 5.53 -0.56
CA VAL A 169 16.87 4.66 -1.59
C VAL A 169 15.97 3.44 -1.82
N PHE A 170 15.60 2.71 -0.77
CA PHE A 170 14.73 1.54 -0.88
C PHE A 170 13.39 1.88 -1.54
N ASN A 171 12.72 2.93 -1.08
CA ASN A 171 11.41 3.34 -1.61
C ASN A 171 11.49 3.80 -3.08
N THR A 172 12.60 4.43 -3.48
CA THR A 172 12.85 4.83 -4.87
C THR A 172 12.96 3.59 -5.77
N VAL A 173 13.80 2.63 -5.38
CA VAL A 173 13.97 1.37 -6.11
C VAL A 173 12.66 0.59 -6.18
N LEU A 174 11.91 0.54 -5.08
CA LEU A 174 10.59 -0.09 -5.04
C LEU A 174 9.62 0.54 -6.06
N ALA A 175 9.52 1.88 -6.08
CA ALA A 175 8.65 2.58 -7.01
C ALA A 175 9.03 2.29 -8.48
N GLU A 176 10.32 2.26 -8.80
CA GLU A 176 10.82 1.92 -10.14
C GLU A 176 10.45 0.48 -10.54
N ARG A 177 10.57 -0.48 -9.62
CA ARG A 177 10.21 -1.89 -9.87
C ARG A 177 8.71 -2.08 -10.03
N MET A 178 7.89 -1.47 -9.17
CA MET A 178 6.43 -1.55 -9.30
C MET A 178 5.95 -0.93 -10.62
N LYS A 179 6.52 0.22 -11.01
CA LYS A 179 6.23 0.86 -12.30
C LYS A 179 6.61 -0.04 -13.48
N THR A 180 7.75 -0.73 -13.41
CA THR A 180 8.24 -1.61 -14.49
C THR A 180 7.42 -2.90 -14.61
N ARG A 181 7.00 -3.48 -13.48
CA ARG A 181 6.18 -4.70 -13.45
C ARG A 181 4.85 -4.52 -14.20
N GLY A 182 4.23 -3.35 -14.08
CA GLY A 182 2.84 -3.15 -14.51
C GLY A 182 1.86 -3.91 -13.59
N ASP A 183 0.57 -3.57 -13.67
CA ASP A 183 -0.46 -4.13 -12.77
C ASP A 183 -0.04 -4.10 -11.29
N ALA A 184 0.62 -3.01 -10.90
CA ALA A 184 1.17 -2.85 -9.57
C ALA A 184 1.10 -1.39 -9.11
N ALA A 185 0.93 -1.20 -7.81
CA ALA A 185 0.80 0.10 -7.17
C ALA A 185 1.64 0.17 -5.89
N VAL A 186 2.13 1.37 -5.56
CA VAL A 186 2.76 1.63 -4.27
C VAL A 186 1.73 2.28 -3.35
N ALA A 187 1.50 1.68 -2.18
CA ALA A 187 0.79 2.36 -1.10
C ALA A 187 1.79 3.21 -0.31
N ASP A 188 1.65 4.53 -0.39
CA ASP A 188 2.66 5.49 0.09
C ASP A 188 2.55 5.79 1.60
N TRP A 189 2.93 4.81 2.41
CA TRP A 189 3.03 4.94 3.85
C TRP A 189 4.12 5.94 4.27
N PHE A 190 5.21 6.08 3.51
CA PHE A 190 6.31 7.00 3.80
C PHE A 190 5.82 8.44 3.94
N THR A 191 5.03 8.93 3.00
CA THR A 191 4.49 10.30 3.07
C THR A 191 3.64 10.54 4.31
N ILE A 192 2.84 9.55 4.72
CA ILE A 192 1.98 9.68 5.90
C ILE A 192 2.79 9.59 7.20
N ALA A 193 3.71 8.64 7.29
CA ALA A 193 4.50 8.39 8.49
C ALA A 193 5.59 9.45 8.75
N SER A 194 6.08 10.12 7.69
CA SER A 194 7.09 11.19 7.78
C SER A 194 6.51 12.59 7.93
N ALA A 195 5.18 12.75 7.91
CA ALA A 195 4.54 14.05 8.03
C ALA A 195 4.90 14.74 9.36
N PRO A 196 5.21 16.06 9.38
CA PRO A 196 5.75 16.74 10.57
C PRO A 196 4.86 16.72 11.81
N ASP A 197 3.56 16.52 11.66
CA ASP A 197 2.62 16.38 12.76
C ASP A 197 2.62 14.98 13.38
N GLU A 198 3.41 14.03 12.83
CA GLU A 198 3.79 12.66 13.27
C GLU A 198 2.78 11.97 14.22
N SER A 199 1.48 12.17 14.00
CA SER A 199 0.43 11.73 14.94
C SER A 199 -0.02 10.29 14.69
N VAL A 200 0.63 9.59 13.77
CA VAL A 200 0.29 8.25 13.31
C VAL A 200 1.23 7.16 13.84
N LEU A 201 2.38 7.53 14.41
CA LEU A 201 3.34 6.59 14.99
C LEU A 201 3.22 6.53 16.51
N ARG A 202 3.65 5.40 17.08
CA ARG A 202 3.88 5.26 18.52
C ARG A 202 5.16 5.98 18.92
N SER A 203 5.43 5.99 20.22
CA SER A 203 6.65 6.61 20.78
C SER A 203 7.96 6.01 20.27
N ASP A 204 7.92 4.82 19.67
CA ASP A 204 9.09 4.18 19.04
C ASP A 204 9.40 4.70 17.62
N GLN A 205 8.58 5.63 17.10
CA GLN A 205 8.74 6.24 15.77
C GLN A 205 8.81 5.22 14.62
N LEU A 206 8.20 4.04 14.82
CA LEU A 206 8.22 2.95 13.85
C LEU A 206 6.85 2.32 13.70
N HIS A 207 6.22 1.94 14.81
CA HIS A 207 4.95 1.21 14.74
C HIS A 207 3.78 2.18 14.69
N PRO A 208 2.76 1.92 13.86
CA PRO A 208 1.57 2.75 13.84
C PRO A 208 0.80 2.70 15.19
N ASN A 209 0.31 3.85 15.63
CA ASN A 209 -0.74 3.93 16.65
C ASN A 209 -2.12 3.71 16.00
N ASP A 210 -3.22 3.80 16.75
CA ASP A 210 -4.56 3.53 16.22
C ASP A 210 -4.92 4.35 14.97
N ASN A 211 -4.54 5.64 14.93
CA ASN A 211 -4.76 6.49 13.76
C ASN A 211 -3.88 6.05 12.58
N GLY A 212 -2.63 5.66 12.85
CA GLY A 212 -1.73 5.15 11.83
C GLY A 212 -2.15 3.80 11.27
N GLN A 213 -2.71 2.91 12.08
CA GLN A 213 -3.26 1.63 11.62
C GLN A 213 -4.43 1.86 10.68
N LEU A 214 -5.32 2.81 11.00
CA LEU A 214 -6.40 3.22 10.12
C LEU A 214 -5.86 3.82 8.81
N ALA A 215 -4.93 4.78 8.89
CA ALA A 215 -4.33 5.40 7.72
C ALA A 215 -3.65 4.37 6.80
N LEU A 216 -2.87 3.45 7.36
CA LEU A 216 -2.25 2.35 6.62
C LEU A 216 -3.31 1.49 5.92
N SER A 217 -4.40 1.13 6.61
CA SER A 217 -5.46 0.31 6.01
C SER A 217 -6.16 1.00 4.84
N LEU A 218 -6.36 2.32 4.94
CA LEU A 218 -6.98 3.11 3.89
C LEU A 218 -6.04 3.28 2.68
N LEU A 219 -4.73 3.45 2.92
CA LEU A 219 -3.73 3.48 1.84
C LEU A 219 -3.68 2.16 1.06
N VAL A 220 -3.73 1.02 1.77
CA VAL A 220 -3.77 -0.29 1.12
C VAL A 220 -5.04 -0.44 0.29
N LEU A 221 -6.20 -0.06 0.83
CA LEU A 221 -7.47 -0.10 0.10
C LEU A 221 -7.45 0.81 -1.14
N GLU A 222 -6.96 2.04 -0.99
CA GLU A 222 -6.85 2.99 -2.09
C GLU A 222 -5.95 2.46 -3.20
N ALA A 223 -4.79 1.90 -2.86
CA ALA A 223 -3.89 1.30 -3.84
C ALA A 223 -4.51 0.10 -4.56
N LEU A 224 -5.27 -0.75 -3.86
CA LEU A 224 -6.01 -1.86 -4.48
C LEU A 224 -7.06 -1.35 -5.47
N GLN A 225 -7.76 -0.25 -5.15
CA GLN A 225 -8.78 0.34 -6.03
C GLN A 225 -8.20 1.00 -7.29
N GLN A 226 -6.90 1.27 -7.33
CA GLN A 226 -6.22 1.86 -8.49
C GLN A 226 -5.81 0.83 -9.54
N LEU A 227 -5.74 -0.46 -9.18
CA LEU A 227 -5.45 -1.58 -10.07
C LEU A 227 -6.66 -1.92 -10.93
#